data_AF-A0A383AV85-F1
#
_entry.id   AF-A0A383AV85-F1
#
_cell.length_a   1.000
_cell.length_b   1.000
_cell.length_c   1.000
_cell.angle_alpha   90.00
_cell.angle_beta   90.00
_cell.angle_gamma   90.00
#
_symmetry.space_group_name_H-M   'P 1'
#
loop_
_entity.id
_entity.type
_entity.pdbx_description
1 polymer ?
#
loop_
_entity_poly.entity_id
_entity_poly.type
_entity_poly.pdbx_seq_one_letter_code
_entity_poly.pdbx_strand_id
1 'polypeptide(L)'
;VGPRNRKLVVLALAFSALLVVPSAPTAHDIPGDVSLHAFVKPDGDQLRMLIRLPLEAMLDVNFPLNGPGYLDIEGSRPLLPDAVMLWLGQEIELYEDGVRLPEPSVTGLRLSIPSDRSFETYDTA
;
A
#
# COMPACT_ATOMS: atom_id res chain seq x y z
N VAL A 1 14.40 -57.15 -19.90
CA VAL A 1 13.18 -56.31 -19.71
C VAL A 1 12.60 -56.00 -21.08
N GLY A 2 11.44 -56.57 -21.44
CA GLY A 2 10.87 -56.45 -22.79
C GLY A 2 10.49 -55.01 -23.17
N PRO A 3 10.29 -54.71 -24.47
CA PRO A 3 10.04 -53.35 -24.98
C PRO A 3 8.80 -52.67 -24.34
N ARG A 4 7.83 -53.47 -23.86
CA ARG A 4 6.63 -52.99 -23.15
C ARG A 4 6.95 -52.42 -21.76
N ASN A 5 7.92 -53.01 -21.06
CA ASN A 5 8.31 -52.62 -19.71
C ASN A 5 9.17 -51.35 -19.73
N ARG A 6 9.94 -51.12 -20.81
CA ARG A 6 10.69 -49.88 -21.04
C ARG A 6 9.77 -48.67 -21.24
N LYS A 7 8.65 -48.84 -21.95
CA LYS A 7 7.64 -47.78 -22.11
C LYS A 7 6.96 -47.41 -20.79
N LEU A 8 6.66 -48.40 -19.95
CA LEU A 8 6.08 -48.18 -18.62
C LEU A 8 7.03 -47.44 -17.68
N VAL A 9 8.32 -47.78 -17.69
CA VAL A 9 9.34 -47.08 -16.90
C VAL A 9 9.50 -45.61 -17.36
N VAL A 10 9.51 -45.38 -18.68
CA VAL A 10 9.57 -44.01 -19.23
C VAL A 10 8.34 -43.19 -18.85
N LEU A 11 7.15 -43.80 -18.90
CA LEU A 11 5.90 -43.12 -18.51
C LEU A 11 5.90 -42.79 -17.02
N ALA A 12 6.35 -43.71 -16.17
CA ALA A 12 6.46 -43.48 -14.73
C ALA A 12 7.47 -42.36 -14.40
N LEU A 13 8.61 -42.31 -15.08
CA LEU A 13 9.60 -41.23 -14.94
C LEU A 13 9.04 -39.88 -15.43
N ALA A 14 8.34 -39.86 -16.56
CA ALA A 14 7.72 -38.64 -17.06
C ALA A 14 6.64 -38.11 -16.12
N PHE A 15 5.85 -39.01 -15.52
CA PHE A 15 4.82 -38.64 -14.55
C PHE A 15 5.44 -38.14 -13.23
N SER A 16 6.52 -38.78 -12.76
CA SER A 16 7.22 -38.31 -11.57
C SER A 16 7.90 -36.95 -11.80
N ALA A 17 8.41 -36.69 -13.01
CA ALA A 17 8.99 -35.39 -13.36
C ALA A 17 7.93 -34.27 -13.35
N LEU A 18 6.68 -34.56 -13.72
CA LEU A 18 5.57 -33.59 -13.66
C LEU A 18 5.16 -33.24 -12.22
N LEU A 19 5.34 -34.16 -11.27
CA LEU A 19 5.00 -33.97 -9.85
C LEU A 19 6.04 -33.14 -9.09
N VAL A 20 7.22 -32.92 -9.67
CA VAL A 20 8.32 -32.12 -9.06
C VAL A 20 8.29 -30.66 -9.55
N VAL A 21 7.29 -30.26 -10.33
CA VAL A 21 7.15 -28.86 -10.75
C VAL A 21 6.90 -28.00 -9.50
N PRO A 22 7.85 -27.11 -9.13
CA PRO A 22 7.65 -26.24 -7.98
C PRO A 22 6.49 -25.30 -8.29
N SER A 23 5.42 -25.38 -7.51
CA SER A 23 4.43 -24.31 -7.45
C SER A 23 5.11 -23.11 -6.80
N ALA A 24 5.31 -22.03 -7.55
CA ALA A 24 5.69 -20.76 -6.96
C ALA A 24 4.56 -20.36 -5.99
N PRO A 25 4.81 -20.27 -4.68
CA PRO A 25 3.78 -19.77 -3.78
C PRO A 25 3.49 -18.32 -4.17
N THR A 26 2.26 -18.04 -4.57
CA THR A 26 1.73 -16.67 -4.61
C THR A 26 1.53 -16.25 -3.16
N ALA A 27 2.61 -15.86 -2.48
CA ALA A 27 2.48 -15.09 -1.26
C ALA A 27 1.89 -13.73 -1.64
N HIS A 28 0.94 -13.24 -0.85
CA HIS A 28 0.46 -11.87 -1.01
C HIS A 28 1.67 -10.96 -0.76
N ASP A 29 1.94 -10.03 -1.68
CA ASP A 29 3.02 -9.06 -1.51
C ASP A 29 2.74 -8.25 -0.24
N ILE A 30 3.58 -8.45 0.78
CA ILE A 30 3.66 -7.55 1.92
C ILE A 30 4.63 -6.45 1.47
N PRO A 31 4.21 -5.18 1.43
CA PRO A 31 5.14 -4.08 1.17
C PRO A 31 6.34 -4.18 2.11
N GLY A 32 7.50 -3.72 1.65
CA GLY A 32 8.64 -3.53 2.54
C GLY A 32 8.34 -2.52 3.66
N ASP A 33 9.37 -2.09 4.39
CA ASP A 33 9.19 -1.04 5.39
C ASP A 33 8.64 0.25 4.76
N VAL A 34 7.41 0.63 5.11
CA VAL A 34 6.81 1.91 4.74
C VAL A 34 7.08 2.91 5.86
N SER A 35 7.67 4.05 5.51
CA SER A 35 7.83 5.18 6.43
C SER A 35 6.75 6.23 6.22
N LEU A 36 6.11 6.60 7.33
CA LEU A 36 5.19 7.73 7.42
C LEU A 36 5.94 8.96 7.92
N HIS A 37 5.79 10.09 7.24
CA HIS A 37 6.29 11.37 7.75
C HIS A 37 5.10 12.26 8.10
N ALA A 38 5.09 12.79 9.32
CA ALA A 38 4.05 13.68 9.78
C ALA A 38 4.63 14.91 10.49
N PHE A 39 3.97 16.04 10.30
CA PHE A 39 4.20 17.24 11.08
C PHE A 39 2.92 17.60 11.83
N VAL A 40 3.06 18.07 13.07
CA VAL A 40 1.93 18.51 13.90
C VAL A 40 2.26 19.88 14.46
N LYS A 41 1.32 20.82 14.36
CA LYS A 41 1.47 22.18 14.87
C LYS A 41 0.13 22.71 15.39
N PRO A 42 0.11 23.41 16.53
CA PRO A 42 -1.07 24.17 16.93
C PRO A 42 -1.34 25.32 15.96
N ASP A 43 -2.61 25.54 15.64
CA ASP A 43 -3.10 26.57 14.76
C ASP A 43 -4.39 27.16 15.34
N GLY A 44 -4.24 28.21 16.15
CA GLY A 44 -5.36 28.79 16.90
C GLY A 44 -5.92 27.81 17.94
N ASP A 45 -7.19 27.46 17.78
CA ASP A 45 -7.95 26.52 18.61
C ASP A 45 -7.95 25.08 18.05
N GLN A 46 -7.12 24.80 17.04
CA GLN A 46 -7.03 23.50 16.38
C GLN A 46 -5.59 23.00 16.33
N LEU A 47 -5.44 21.69 16.21
CA LEU A 47 -4.15 21.06 15.85
C LEU A 47 -4.15 20.73 14.37
N ARG A 48 -3.20 21.32 13.63
CA ARG A 48 -3.00 21.02 12.23
C ARG A 48 -1.95 19.93 12.08
N MET A 49 -2.35 18.83 11.45
CA MET A 49 -1.47 17.72 11.10
C MET A 49 -1.31 17.65 9.58
N LEU A 50 -0.07 17.49 9.14
CA LEU A 50 0.28 17.19 7.75
C LEU A 50 0.89 15.79 7.73
N ILE A 51 0.47 14.94 6.80
CA ILE A 51 0.96 13.56 6.69
C ILE A 51 1.34 13.27 5.25
N ARG A 52 2.51 12.66 5.05
CA ARG A 52 2.93 12.04 3.79
C ARG A 52 2.93 10.53 3.98
N LEU A 53 2.03 9.89 3.22
CA LEU A 53 1.82 8.45 3.21
C LEU A 53 2.09 7.91 1.80
N PRO A 54 2.95 6.89 1.65
CA PRO A 54 3.09 6.18 0.38
C PRO A 54 1.79 5.46 0.03
N LEU A 55 1.34 5.57 -1.23
CA LEU A 55 0.12 4.88 -1.69
C LEU A 55 0.22 3.35 -1.58
N GLU A 56 1.42 2.79 -1.66
CA GLU A 56 1.67 1.36 -1.47
C GLU A 56 1.32 0.85 -0.06
N ALA A 57 1.23 1.75 0.92
CA ALA A 57 0.74 1.40 2.24
C ALA A 57 -0.79 1.26 2.25
N MET A 58 -1.52 1.80 1.27
CA MET A 58 -2.98 1.81 1.25
C MET A 58 -3.56 0.59 0.53
N LEU A 59 -3.16 -0.62 0.96
CA LEU A 59 -3.43 -1.88 0.25
C LEU A 59 -4.91 -2.23 0.09
N ASP A 60 -5.76 -1.74 0.99
CA ASP A 60 -7.22 -2.00 0.94
C ASP A 60 -7.94 -1.17 -0.13
N VAL A 61 -7.21 -0.35 -0.90
CA VAL A 61 -7.77 0.54 -1.91
C VAL A 61 -7.20 0.18 -3.28
N ASN A 62 -8.11 -0.21 -4.18
CA ASN A 62 -7.76 -0.50 -5.57
C ASN A 62 -7.65 0.79 -6.38
N PHE A 63 -6.45 1.36 -6.45
CA PHE A 63 -6.20 2.53 -7.28
C PHE A 63 -6.15 2.16 -8.77
N PRO A 64 -6.81 2.94 -9.66
CA PRO A 64 -6.74 2.71 -11.09
C PRO A 64 -5.32 2.96 -11.62
N LEU A 65 -4.90 2.11 -12.55
CA LEU A 65 -3.58 2.15 -13.17
C LEU A 65 -3.70 2.28 -14.69
N ASN A 66 -2.73 2.95 -15.30
CA ASN A 66 -2.55 3.16 -16.74
C ASN A 66 -1.33 2.40 -17.27
N GLY A 67 -1.50 1.80 -18.44
CA GLY A 67 -0.41 1.16 -19.19
C GLY A 67 0.33 0.10 -18.37
N PRO A 68 1.67 0.17 -18.24
CA PRO A 68 2.47 -0.85 -17.54
C PRO A 68 2.39 -0.78 -16.00
N GLY A 69 1.47 0.00 -15.42
CA GLY A 69 1.27 0.10 -13.96
C GLY A 69 1.47 1.50 -13.38
N TYR A 70 1.44 2.56 -14.19
CA TYR A 70 1.47 3.93 -13.67
C TYR A 70 0.14 4.27 -13.01
N LEU A 71 0.14 5.04 -11.92
CA LEU A 71 -1.09 5.52 -11.31
C LEU A 71 -1.91 6.35 -12.29
N ASP A 72 -3.20 6.04 -12.44
CA ASP A 72 -4.16 6.95 -13.05
C ASP A 72 -4.54 8.04 -12.04
N ILE A 73 -3.88 9.19 -12.13
CA ILE A 73 -4.05 10.30 -11.19
C ILE A 73 -5.51 10.80 -11.19
N GLU A 74 -6.11 10.97 -12.36
CA GLU A 74 -7.46 11.50 -12.47
C GLU A 74 -8.50 10.49 -11.98
N GLY A 75 -8.36 9.22 -12.35
CA GLY A 75 -9.21 8.15 -11.85
C GLY A 75 -9.07 7.90 -10.33
N SER A 76 -7.88 8.17 -9.77
CA SER A 76 -7.60 7.95 -8.34
C SER A 76 -8.11 9.07 -7.44
N ARG A 77 -8.17 10.31 -7.93
CA ARG A 77 -8.56 11.49 -7.15
C ARG A 77 -9.85 11.32 -6.32
N PRO A 78 -10.94 10.76 -6.87
CA PRO A 78 -12.18 10.56 -6.10
C PRO A 78 -12.07 9.54 -4.97
N LEU A 79 -11.08 8.62 -5.03
CA LEU A 79 -10.90 7.55 -4.04
C LEU A 79 -10.11 8.03 -2.81
N LEU A 80 -9.31 9.09 -2.95
CA LEU A 80 -8.36 9.52 -1.91
C LEU A 80 -9.01 9.89 -0.56
N PRO A 81 -10.16 10.60 -0.50
CA PRO A 81 -10.77 10.95 0.78
C PRO A 81 -11.15 9.72 1.61
N ASP A 82 -11.85 8.77 0.99
CA ASP A 82 -12.29 7.55 1.66
C ASP A 82 -11.10 6.65 2.01
N ALA A 83 -10.12 6.56 1.11
CA ALA A 83 -8.88 5.83 1.33
C ALA A 83 -8.13 6.35 2.57
N VAL A 84 -8.00 7.68 2.69
CA VAL A 84 -7.31 8.31 3.82
C VAL A 84 -8.08 8.10 5.12
N MET A 85 -9.40 8.24 5.12
CA MET A 85 -10.19 8.02 6.33
C MET A 85 -10.17 6.55 6.78
N LEU A 86 -10.18 5.61 5.83
CA LEU A 86 -10.05 4.18 6.11
C LEU A 86 -8.72 3.86 6.81
N TRP A 87 -7.63 4.49 6.39
CA TRP A 87 -6.29 4.19 6.89
C TRP A 87 -5.86 5.03 8.11
N LEU A 88 -6.29 6.29 8.20
CA LEU A 88 -5.79 7.24 9.19
C LEU A 88 -6.87 7.73 10.15
N GLY A 89 -8.15 7.65 9.78
CA GLY A 89 -9.24 8.28 10.54
C GLY A 89 -9.38 7.76 11.97
N GLN A 90 -9.22 6.45 12.17
CA GLN A 90 -9.33 5.80 13.48
C GLN A 90 -7.97 5.48 14.12
N GLU A 91 -6.90 5.46 13.33
CA GLU A 91 -5.55 5.10 13.79
C GLU A 91 -4.79 6.28 14.41
N ILE A 92 -5.27 7.52 14.19
CA ILE A 92 -4.66 8.73 14.76
C ILE A 92 -5.45 9.17 15.99
N GLU A 93 -4.84 9.01 17.16
CA GLU A 93 -5.36 9.53 18.41
C GLU A 93 -4.46 10.67 18.92
N LEU A 94 -5.03 11.88 18.99
CA LEU A 94 -4.38 13.07 19.52
C LEU A 94 -5.02 13.44 20.85
N TYR A 95 -4.20 13.93 21.77
CA TYR A 95 -4.63 14.32 23.11
C TYR A 95 -4.10 15.70 23.44
N GLU A 96 -4.93 16.49 24.12
CA GLU A 96 -4.56 17.75 24.76
C GLU A 96 -4.83 17.62 26.26
N ASP A 97 -3.79 17.78 27.08
CA ASP A 97 -3.87 17.64 28.54
C ASP A 97 -4.55 16.34 29.02
N GLY A 98 -4.38 15.25 28.27
CA GLY A 98 -4.97 13.94 28.56
C GLY A 98 -6.41 13.77 28.08
N VAL A 99 -7.01 14.78 27.47
CA VAL A 99 -8.33 14.71 26.82
C VAL A 99 -8.13 14.39 25.34
N ARG A 100 -8.81 13.35 24.85
CA ARG A 100 -8.77 12.98 23.43
C ARG A 100 -9.43 14.08 22.59
N LEU A 101 -8.76 14.51 21.53
CA LEU A 101 -9.33 15.42 20.56
C LEU A 101 -10.41 14.72 19.71
N PRO A 102 -11.33 15.49 19.10
CA PRO A 102 -12.28 14.95 18.13
C PRO A 102 -11.59 14.23 16.97
N GLU A 103 -12.35 13.42 16.23
CA GLU A 103 -11.85 12.78 15.01
C GLU A 103 -11.26 13.82 14.04
N PRO A 104 -10.11 13.51 13.41
CA PRO A 104 -9.49 14.43 12.48
C PRO A 104 -10.39 14.63 11.25
N SER A 105 -10.40 15.86 10.73
CA SER A 105 -11.04 16.18 9.46
C SER A 105 -9.98 16.38 8.38
N VAL A 106 -10.22 15.82 7.19
CA VAL A 106 -9.34 15.99 6.04
C VAL A 106 -9.63 17.34 5.39
N THR A 107 -8.68 18.27 5.47
CA THR A 107 -8.81 19.62 4.92
C THR A 107 -8.17 19.78 3.53
N GLY A 108 -7.28 18.88 3.15
CA GLY A 108 -6.60 18.90 1.86
C GLY A 108 -5.92 17.58 1.53
N LEU A 109 -5.84 17.28 0.23
CA LEU A 109 -5.20 16.08 -0.31
C LEU A 109 -4.38 16.43 -1.54
N ARG A 110 -3.18 15.85 -1.63
CA ARG A 110 -2.29 16.03 -2.77
C ARG A 110 -1.56 14.73 -3.07
N LEU A 111 -1.61 14.32 -4.34
CA LEU A 111 -0.74 13.29 -4.87
C LEU A 111 0.62 13.91 -5.21
N SER A 112 1.69 13.22 -4.82
CA SER A 112 3.06 13.62 -5.10
C SER A 112 3.87 12.41 -5.52
N ILE A 113 4.92 12.65 -6.29
CA ILE A 113 5.89 11.62 -6.68
C ILE A 113 6.88 11.36 -5.54
N PRO A 114 7.53 10.19 -5.47
CA PRO A 114 8.51 9.88 -4.43
C PRO A 114 9.67 10.88 -4.35
N SER A 115 10.06 11.49 -5.48
CA SER A 115 11.12 12.49 -5.55
C SER A 115 10.67 13.91 -5.15
N ASP A 116 9.40 14.14 -4.84
CA ASP A 116 8.90 15.45 -4.38
C ASP A 116 9.52 15.77 -3.01
N ARG A 117 10.13 16.95 -2.87
CA ARG A 117 10.79 17.43 -1.64
C ARG A 117 9.98 18.48 -0.88
N SER A 118 8.77 18.82 -1.33
CA SER A 118 7.95 19.83 -0.64
C SER A 118 7.71 19.47 0.83
N PHE A 119 7.61 18.17 1.14
CA PHE A 119 7.37 17.66 2.49
C PHE A 119 8.61 17.56 3.40
N GLU A 120 9.73 18.23 3.07
CA GLU A 120 10.92 18.23 3.95
C GLU A 120 10.72 19.10 5.20
N THR A 121 9.87 20.13 5.13
CA THR A 121 9.55 21.02 6.26
C THR A 121 8.06 21.32 6.31
N TYR A 122 7.57 21.73 7.48
CA TYR A 122 6.16 22.10 7.66
C TYR A 122 5.73 23.24 6.74
N ASP A 123 6.57 24.27 6.58
CA ASP A 123 6.18 25.49 5.85
C ASP A 123 6.16 25.28 4.33
N THR A 124 6.86 24.27 3.83
CA THR A 124 6.92 23.93 2.39
C THR A 124 5.99 22.78 1.99
N ALA A 125 5.45 22.06 2.96
CA ALA A 125 4.64 20.86 2.75
C ALA A 125 3.34 21.15 2.00
#